data_AF-A0A838CNY1-F1
#
_entry.id   AF-A0A838CNY1-F1
#
_cell.length_a   1.000
_cell.length_b   1.000
_cell.length_c   1.000
_cell.angle_alpha   90.00
_cell.angle_beta   90.00
_cell.angle_gamma   90.00
#
_symmetry.space_group_name_H-M   'P 1'
#
loop_
_entity.id
_entity.type
_entity.pdbx_description
1 polymer ?
#
loop_
_entity_poly.entity_id
_entity_poly.type
_entity_poly.pdbx_seq_one_letter_code
_entity_poly.pdbx_strand_id
1 'polypeptide(L)'
;MLTRRRNGFGGYSYYPKQHEFSLVCTYKESGHRYIIIQYPALPFCYRLFNRLGIDLLEQPLHRLLAPYLDAIDQGFYDDPELAQYIHKWMKK
;
A
#
# COMPACT_ATOMS: atom_id res chain seq x y z
N MET A 1 -19.20 4.75 -3.40
CA MET A 1 -19.17 5.71 -2.26
C MET A 1 -17.81 5.63 -1.57
N LEU A 2 -17.08 6.74 -1.50
CA LEU A 2 -15.75 6.82 -0.87
C LEU A 2 -15.87 7.02 0.64
N THR A 3 -14.86 6.62 1.41
CA THR A 3 -14.81 6.86 2.87
C THR A 3 -13.43 7.38 3.24
N ARG A 4 -13.39 8.40 4.11
CA ARG A 4 -12.14 8.97 4.63
C ARG A 4 -11.56 8.01 5.66
N ARG A 5 -10.30 7.60 5.49
CA ARG A 5 -9.64 6.64 6.39
C ARG A 5 -8.18 6.99 6.62
N ARG A 6 -7.62 6.50 7.72
CA ARG A 6 -6.24 6.79 8.12
C ARG A 6 -5.29 6.06 7.18
N ASN A 7 -4.44 6.80 6.48
CA ASN A 7 -3.39 6.21 5.65
C ASN A 7 -2.26 5.65 6.54
N GLY A 8 -1.37 4.83 5.95
CA GLY A 8 -0.26 4.22 6.69
C GLY A 8 0.85 5.19 7.12
N PHE A 9 0.70 6.50 6.88
CA PHE A 9 1.60 7.57 7.30
C PHE A 9 0.95 8.52 8.32
N GLY A 10 -0.20 8.13 8.90
CA GLY A 10 -0.88 8.91 9.93
C GLY A 10 -1.76 10.06 9.41
N GLY A 11 -1.85 10.28 8.10
CA GLY A 11 -2.80 11.19 7.46
C GLY A 11 -4.16 10.54 7.17
N TYR A 12 -5.08 11.26 6.55
CA TYR A 12 -6.36 10.73 6.09
C TYR A 12 -6.53 10.86 4.58
N SER A 13 -7.04 9.82 3.93
CA SER A 13 -7.30 9.80 2.49
C SER A 13 -8.63 9.10 2.18
N TYR A 14 -9.22 9.42 1.03
CA TYR A 14 -10.46 8.79 0.57
C TYR A 14 -10.17 7.47 -0.13
N TYR A 15 -10.80 6.39 0.34
CA TYR A 15 -10.66 5.06 -0.25
C TYR A 15 -12.03 4.43 -0.52
N PRO A 16 -12.14 3.54 -1.52
CA PRO A 16 -13.38 2.82 -1.77
C PRO A 16 -13.75 1.92 -0.59
N LYS A 17 -15.07 1.72 -0.40
CA LYS A 17 -15.60 0.79 0.62
C LYS A 17 -15.42 -0.68 0.21
N GLN A 18 -15.46 -0.97 -1.09
CA GLN A 18 -15.10 -2.29 -1.60
C GLN A 18 -13.58 -2.39 -1.59
N HIS A 19 -13.07 -3.38 -0.86
CA HIS A 19 -11.65 -3.52 -0.54
C HIS A 19 -10.90 -4.35 -1.56
N GLU A 20 -11.22 -4.23 -2.84
CA GLU A 20 -10.34 -4.80 -3.86
C GLU A 20 -9.10 -3.93 -3.98
N PHE A 21 -7.94 -4.57 -3.90
CA PHE A 21 -6.66 -3.92 -4.15
C PHE A 21 -5.78 -4.84 -4.98
N SER A 22 -4.86 -4.23 -5.70
CA SER A 22 -3.75 -4.90 -6.35
C SER A 22 -2.46 -4.55 -5.60
N LEU A 23 -1.73 -5.56 -5.15
CA LEU A 23 -0.37 -5.37 -4.65
C LEU A 23 0.51 -5.03 -5.86
N VAL A 24 1.08 -3.82 -5.87
CA VAL A 24 1.84 -3.33 -7.02
C VAL A 24 3.30 -3.73 -6.87
N CYS A 25 3.92 -3.28 -5.78
CA CYS A 25 5.28 -3.67 -5.41
C CYS A 25 5.56 -3.34 -3.94
N THR A 26 6.70 -3.81 -3.48
CA THR A 26 7.32 -3.43 -2.21
C THR A 26 8.70 -2.86 -2.46
N TYR A 27 9.22 -2.11 -1.51
CA TYR A 27 10.62 -1.68 -1.55
C TYR A 27 11.15 -1.48 -0.13
N LYS A 28 12.47 -1.50 0.01
CA LYS A 28 13.16 -1.20 1.26
C LYS A 28 13.81 0.17 1.18
N GLU A 29 13.61 0.97 2.21
CA GLU A 29 14.27 2.26 2.39
C GLU A 29 14.62 2.43 3.87
N SER A 30 15.89 2.71 4.15
CA SER A 30 16.41 2.87 5.52
C SER A 30 16.09 1.70 6.47
N GLY A 31 16.14 0.46 5.97
CA GLY A 31 15.83 -0.75 6.75
C GLY A 31 14.35 -1.02 6.97
N HIS A 32 13.46 -0.13 6.50
CA HIS A 32 12.01 -0.33 6.57
C HIS A 32 11.48 -0.82 5.23
N ARG A 33 10.56 -1.79 5.27
CA ARG A 33 9.83 -2.22 4.07
C ARG A 33 8.55 -1.41 3.92
N TYR A 34 8.36 -0.90 2.72
CA TYR A 34 7.17 -0.18 2.30
C TYR A 34 6.41 -1.01 1.27
N ILE A 35 5.09 -0.89 1.32
CA ILE A 35 4.16 -1.62 0.48
C ILE A 35 3.34 -0.60 -0.31
N ILE A 36 3.28 -0.79 -1.63
CA ILE A 36 2.47 0.01 -2.55
C ILE A 36 1.32 -0.86 -3.06
N ILE A 37 0.10 -0.38 -2.83
CA ILE A 37 -1.12 -0.98 -3.39
C ILE A 37 -1.85 0.03 -4.28
N GLN A 38 -2.67 -0.50 -5.17
CA GLN A 38 -3.59 0.28 -5.98
C GLN A 38 -5.02 -0.22 -5.78
N TYR A 39 -5.98 0.70 -5.76
CA TYR A 39 -7.39 0.36 -5.77
C TYR A 39 -7.90 0.36 -7.21
N PRO A 40 -8.41 -0.76 -7.77
CA PRO A 40 -8.90 -0.80 -9.14
C PRO A 40 -10.01 0.22 -9.42
N ALA A 41 -10.84 0.51 -8.42
CA ALA A 41 -11.91 1.51 -8.50
C ALA A 41 -11.42 2.97 -8.54
N LEU A 42 -10.14 3.22 -8.25
CA LEU A 42 -9.52 4.54 -8.30
C LEU A 42 -8.25 4.46 -9.15
N PRO A 43 -8.36 4.52 -10.49
CA PRO A 43 -7.20 4.55 -11.36
C PRO A 43 -6.30 5.73 -10.95
N PHE A 44 -4.98 5.50 -10.94
CA PHE A 44 -3.95 6.46 -10.50
C PHE A 44 -3.90 6.76 -8.99
N CYS A 45 -4.73 6.13 -8.16
CA CYS A 45 -4.63 6.26 -6.71
C CYS A 45 -3.80 5.11 -6.11
N TYR A 46 -2.56 5.42 -5.77
CA TYR A 46 -1.67 4.52 -5.05
C TYR A 46 -1.70 4.82 -3.55
N ARG A 47 -1.69 3.77 -2.74
CA ARG A 47 -1.51 3.87 -1.29
C ARG A 47 -0.19 3.23 -0.93
N LEU A 48 0.63 4.00 -0.24
CA LEU A 48 1.88 3.58 0.35
C LEU A 48 1.68 3.42 1.86
N PHE A 49 2.31 2.42 2.45
CA PHE A 49 2.39 2.25 3.90
C PHE A 49 3.61 1.43 4.31
N ASN A 50 4.05 1.61 5.56
CA ASN A 50 5.13 0.84 6.15
C ASN A 50 4.60 -0.55 6.58
N ARG A 51 5.36 -1.62 6.31
CA ARG A 51 5.07 -3.00 6.73
C ARG A 51 4.83 -3.12 8.24
N LEU A 52 5.54 -2.34 9.05
CA LEU A 52 5.37 -2.31 10.52
C LEU A 52 4.08 -1.59 10.95
N GLY A 53 3.58 -0.67 10.12
CA GLY A 53 2.34 0.05 10.36
C GLY A 53 1.09 -0.68 9.88
N ILE A 54 1.21 -1.94 9.44
CA ILE A 54 0.10 -2.67 8.83
C ILE A 54 -1.06 -2.90 9.82
N ASP A 55 -0.74 -3.09 11.10
CA ASP A 55 -1.74 -3.31 12.16
C ASP A 55 -2.55 -2.04 12.46
N LEU A 56 -2.06 -0.88 12.02
CA LEU A 56 -2.75 0.40 12.11
C LEU A 56 -3.70 0.64 10.92
N LEU A 57 -3.66 -0.23 9.91
CA LEU A 57 -4.59 -0.17 8.78
C LEU A 57 -5.96 -0.70 9.17
N GLU A 58 -6.92 -0.49 8.28
CA GLU A 58 -8.27 -0.96 8.50
C GLU A 58 -8.32 -2.49 8.47
N GLN A 59 -9.01 -3.12 9.42
CA GLN A 59 -9.12 -4.58 9.51
C GLN A 59 -9.41 -5.30 8.18
N PRO A 60 -10.30 -4.80 7.29
CA PRO A 60 -10.52 -5.44 6.00
C PRO A 60 -9.27 -5.47 5.12
N LEU A 61 -8.50 -4.38 5.08
CA LEU A 61 -7.27 -4.30 4.30
C LEU A 61 -6.19 -5.22 4.88
N HIS A 62 -6.07 -5.26 6.21
CA HIS A 62 -5.17 -6.20 6.89
C HIS A 62 -5.50 -7.66 6.53
N ARG A 63 -6.77 -8.07 6.58
CA ARG A 63 -7.19 -9.44 6.23
C ARG A 63 -6.87 -9.81 4.80
N LEU A 64 -7.01 -8.86 3.87
CA LEU A 64 -6.75 -9.09 2.46
C LEU A 64 -5.24 -9.08 2.14
N LEU A 65 -4.43 -8.35 2.91
CA LEU A 65 -2.97 -8.37 2.80
C LEU A 65 -2.33 -9.58 3.47
N ALA A 66 -2.97 -10.14 4.51
CA ALA A 66 -2.48 -11.28 5.28
C ALA A 66 -1.85 -12.41 4.44
N PRO A 67 -2.47 -12.92 3.35
CA PRO A 67 -1.87 -14.00 2.56
C PRO A 67 -0.59 -13.60 1.81
N TYR A 68 -0.33 -12.30 1.63
CA TYR A 68 0.86 -11.80 0.93
C TYR A 68 2.02 -11.48 1.88
N LEU A 69 1.78 -11.40 3.20
CA LEU A 69 2.77 -10.85 4.15
C LEU A 69 4.05 -11.66 4.20
N ASP A 70 3.96 -12.98 4.18
CA ASP A 70 5.16 -13.83 4.22
C ASP A 70 6.03 -13.64 2.96
N ALA A 71 5.40 -13.58 1.78
CA ALA A 71 6.08 -13.35 0.52
C ALA A 71 6.64 -11.92 0.41
N ILE A 72 5.90 -10.94 0.92
CA ILE A 72 6.39 -9.56 1.10
C ILE A 72 7.62 -9.57 2.01
N ASP A 73 7.58 -10.28 3.13
CA ASP A 73 8.66 -10.32 4.12
C ASP A 73 9.92 -10.98 3.54
N GLN A 74 9.76 -11.97 2.67
CA GLN A 74 10.84 -12.58 1.87
C GLN A 74 11.36 -11.69 0.74
N GLY A 75 10.64 -10.64 0.36
CA GLY A 75 11.03 -9.70 -0.70
C GLY A 75 10.65 -10.16 -2.11
N PHE A 76 9.67 -11.06 -2.24
CA PHE A 76 9.20 -11.55 -3.54
C PHE A 76 8.62 -10.44 -4.43
N TYR A 77 8.12 -9.36 -3.82
CA TYR A 77 7.52 -8.21 -4.49
C TYR A 77 8.45 -6.98 -4.51
N ASP A 78 9.71 -7.11 -4.08
CA ASP A 78 10.62 -5.98 -4.00
C ASP A 78 10.99 -5.49 -5.42
N ASP A 79 10.50 -4.30 -5.77
CA ASP A 79 10.77 -3.61 -7.04
C ASP A 79 11.01 -2.11 -6.75
N PRO A 80 12.26 -1.73 -6.41
CA PRO A 80 12.60 -0.35 -6.10
C PRO A 80 12.50 0.57 -7.31
N GLU A 81 12.68 0.07 -8.53
CA GLU A 81 12.60 0.87 -9.75
C GLU A 81 11.15 1.29 -10.02
N LEU A 82 10.22 0.35 -9.95
CA LEU A 82 8.78 0.64 -10.06
C LEU A 82 8.32 1.56 -8.92
N ALA A 83 8.78 1.32 -7.70
CA ALA A 83 8.46 2.18 -6.56
C ALA A 83 8.90 3.63 -6.81
N GLN A 84 10.12 3.85 -7.31
CA GLN A 84 10.60 5.19 -7.66
C GLN A 84 9.76 5.85 -8.76
N TYR A 85 9.32 5.07 -9.76
CA TYR A 85 8.46 5.57 -10.83
C TYR A 85 7.10 6.05 -10.26
N ILE A 86 6.48 5.25 -9.40
CA ILE A 86 5.20 5.59 -8.75
C ILE A 86 5.36 6.82 -7.84
N HIS A 87 6.45 6.91 -7.08
CA HIS A 87 6.75 8.10 -6.25
C HIS A 87 6.85 9.38 -7.06
N LYS A 88 7.48 9.33 -8.25
CA LYS A 88 7.54 10.49 -9.16
C LYS A 88 6.16 10.88 -9.68
N TRP A 89 5.30 9.89 -9.93
CA TRP A 89 3.91 10.13 -10.36
C TRP A 89 3.05 10.74 -9.26
N MET A 90 3.20 10.30 -8.01
CA MET A 90 2.41 10.81 -6.87
C MET A 90 2.78 12.25 -6.46
N LYS A 91 3.95 12.75 -6.85
CA LYS A 91 4.42 14.12 -6.53
C LYS A 91 4.07 15.16 -7.59
N LYS A 92 3.51 14.75 -8.73
CA LYS A 92 2.98 15.64 -9.77
C LYS A 92 1.51 15.94 -9.53
#